data_AF-A0A2K1PCM9-F1
#
_entry.id   AF-A0A2K1PCM9-F1
#
_cell.length_a   1.000
_cell.length_b   1.000
_cell.length_c   1.000
_cell.angle_alpha   90.00
_cell.angle_beta   90.00
_cell.angle_gamma   90.00
#
_symmetry.space_group_name_H-M   'P 1'
#
loop_
_entity.id
_entity.type
_entity.pdbx_description
1 polymer ?
#
loop_
_entity_poly.entity_id
_entity_poly.type
_entity_poly.pdbx_seq_one_letter_code
_entity_poly.pdbx_strand_id
1 'polypeptide(L)' 'MTITEKLRKEGMEKGKLEERERFIEFIIKNLSKRFGNQLTEELKDKIRKADEKTIDYLGDNLLEITIEELKGVLK' A
#
# COMPACT_ATOMS: atom_id res chain seq x y z
N MET A 1 -12.83 28.85 -10.44
CA MET A 1 -12.63 27.46 -10.89
C MET A 1 -13.89 27.03 -11.61
N THR A 2 -13.78 26.55 -12.85
CA THR A 2 -14.94 26.13 -13.68
C THR A 2 -15.39 24.71 -13.29
N ILE A 3 -16.61 24.33 -13.66
CA ILE A 3 -17.15 22.98 -13.44
C ILE A 3 -16.24 21.93 -14.12
N THR A 4 -15.74 22.23 -15.31
CA THR A 4 -14.82 21.37 -16.06
C THR A 4 -13.48 21.16 -15.33
N GLU A 5 -12.90 22.23 -14.75
CA GLU A 5 -11.69 22.12 -13.95
C GLU A 5 -11.89 21.27 -12.69
N LYS A 6 -13.06 21.37 -12.06
CA LYS A 6 -13.42 20.57 -10.88
C LYS A 6 -13.51 19.09 -11.22
N LEU A 7 -14.28 18.74 -12.26
CA LEU A 7 -14.44 17.35 -12.71
C LEU A 7 -13.11 16.71 -13.12
N ARG A 8 -12.23 17.48 -13.78
CA ARG A 8 -10.88 17.00 -14.14
C ARG A 8 -10.04 16.69 -12.92
N LYS A 9 -10.06 17.55 -11.89
CA LYS A 9 -9.32 17.32 -10.64
C LYS A 9 -9.82 16.08 -9.90
N GLU A 10 -11.14 15.96 -9.74
CA GLU A 10 -11.76 14.79 -9.08
C GLU A 10 -11.43 13.48 -9.81
N GLY A 11 -11.47 13.50 -11.15
CA GLY A 11 -11.07 12.33 -11.95
C GLY A 11 -9.60 11.93 -11.76
N MET A 12 -8.69 12.91 -11.69
CA MET A 12 -7.27 12.65 -11.42
C MET A 12 -7.04 12.13 -10.01
N GLU A 13 -7.71 12.70 -9.00
CA GLU A 13 -7.62 12.22 -7.61
C GLU A 13 -8.14 10.78 -7.48
N LYS A 14 -9.27 10.47 -8.11
CA LYS A 14 -9.82 9.11 -8.13
C LYS A 14 -8.85 8.12 -8.78
N GLY A 15 -8.25 8.48 -9.93
CA GLY A 15 -7.28 7.63 -10.61
C GLY A 15 -6.06 7.31 -9.73
N LYS A 16 -5.56 8.31 -8.99
CA LYS A 16 -4.46 8.11 -8.03
C LYS A 16 -4.83 7.20 -6.87
N LEU A 17 -6.04 7.35 -6.33
CA LEU A 17 -6.54 6.49 -5.25
C LEU A 17 -6.64 5.03 -5.71
N GLU A 18 -7.21 4.79 -6.89
CA GLU A 18 -7.32 3.43 -7.45
C GLU A 18 -5.94 2.79 -7.72
N GLU A 19 -4.98 3.58 -8.21
CA GLU A 19 -3.61 3.09 -8.43
C GLU A 19 -2.93 2.73 -7.11
N ARG A 20 -3.09 3.57 -6.09
CA ARG A 20 -2.59 3.32 -4.74
C ARG A 20 -3.17 2.06 -4.13
N GLU A 21 -4.48 1.87 -4.20
CA GLU A 21 -5.14 0.66 -3.70
C GLU A 21 -4.65 -0.61 -4.40
N ARG A 22 -4.50 -0.56 -5.73
CA ARG A 22 -3.93 -1.69 -6.49
C ARG A 22 -2.50 -2.02 -6.08
N PHE A 23 -1.68 -1.00 -5.84
CA PHE A 23 -0.30 -1.19 -5.42
C PHE A 23 -0.18 -1.81 -4.01
N ILE A 24 -1.02 -1.36 -3.07
CA ILE A 24 -1.12 -1.94 -1.73
C ILE A 24 -1.48 -3.42 -1.79
N GLU A 25 -2.49 -3.80 -2.57
CA GLU A 25 -2.88 -5.21 -2.70
C GLU A 25 -1.81 -6.06 -3.41
N PHE A 26 -1.05 -5.46 -4.33
CA PHE A 26 0.13 -6.11 -4.92
C PHE A 26 1.20 -6.42 -3.86
N ILE A 27 1.51 -5.47 -2.98
CA ILE A 27 2.44 -5.67 -1.86
C ILE A 27 1.93 -6.79 -0.95
N ILE A 28 0.68 -6.71 -0.49
CA ILE A 28 0.06 -7.71 0.40
C ILE A 28 0.12 -9.11 -0.22
N LYS A 29 -0.20 -9.25 -1.51
CA LYS A 29 -0.17 -10.53 -2.21
C LYS A 29 1.25 -11.13 -2.24
N ASN A 30 2.27 -10.32 -2.48
CA ASN A 30 3.66 -10.79 -2.52
C ASN A 30 4.17 -11.14 -1.11
N LEU A 31 3.91 -10.31 -0.12
CA LEU A 31 4.26 -10.61 1.27
C LEU A 31 3.52 -11.85 1.79
N SER A 32 2.26 -12.07 1.39
CA SER A 32 1.50 -13.28 1.73
C SER A 32 2.18 -14.54 1.19
N LYS A 33 2.73 -14.49 -0.03
CA LYS A 33 3.49 -15.60 -0.61
C LYS A 33 4.82 -15.84 0.11
N ARG A 34 5.49 -14.79 0.58
CA ARG A 34 6.79 -14.90 1.27
C ARG A 34 6.64 -15.38 2.72
N PHE A 35 5.68 -14.83 3.45
CA PHE A 35 5.56 -15.03 4.90
C PHE A 35 4.43 -15.99 5.31
N GLY A 36 3.54 -16.35 4.38
CA GLY A 36 2.42 -17.26 4.65
C GLY A 36 1.60 -16.79 5.86
N ASN A 37 1.42 -17.69 6.83
CA ASN A 37 0.63 -17.44 8.04
C ASN A 37 1.26 -16.42 9.00
N GLN A 38 2.53 -16.05 8.80
CA GLN A 38 3.15 -14.99 9.60
C GLN A 38 2.65 -13.60 9.21
N LEU A 39 2.14 -13.42 7.98
CA LEU A 39 1.45 -12.19 7.58
C LEU A 39 -0.02 -12.27 8.02
N THR A 40 -0.26 -11.91 9.27
CA THR A 40 -1.60 -11.90 9.86
C THR A 40 -2.52 -10.88 9.19
N GLU A 41 -3.85 -11.05 9.34
CA GLU A 41 -4.82 -10.06 8.86
C GLU A 41 -4.60 -8.68 9.51
N GLU A 42 -4.13 -8.63 10.76
CA GLU A 42 -3.75 -7.38 11.42
C GLU A 42 -2.61 -6.65 10.67
N LEU A 43 -1.59 -7.39 10.22
CA LEU A 43 -0.50 -6.79 9.45
C LEU A 43 -0.97 -6.34 8.07
N LYS A 44 -1.85 -7.10 7.41
CA LYS A 44 -2.45 -6.69 6.12
C LYS A 44 -3.24 -5.38 6.27
N ASP A 45 -4.03 -5.26 7.33
CA ASP A 45 -4.79 -4.04 7.60
C ASP A 45 -3.91 -2.85 7.95
N LYS A 46 -2.78 -3.07 8.65
CA LYS A 46 -1.77 -2.04 8.87
C LYS A 46 -1.16 -1.56 7.56
N ILE A 47 -0.84 -2.46 6.64
CA ILE A 47 -0.34 -2.09 5.30
C ILE A 47 -1.38 -1.23 4.57
N ARG A 48 -2.67 -1.62 4.54
CA ARG A 48 -3.72 -0.84 3.86
C ARG A 48 -3.88 0.59 4.38
N LYS A 49 -3.61 0.79 5.67
CA LYS A 49 -3.72 2.08 6.36
C LYS A 49 -2.41 2.85 6.43
N ALA A 50 -1.30 2.25 6.01
CA ALA A 50 0.00 2.87 6.05
C ALA A 50 0.06 4.12 5.15
N ASP A 51 0.93 5.06 5.49
CA ASP A 51 1.15 6.25 4.69
C ASP A 51 1.90 5.93 3.38
N GLU A 52 1.94 6.88 2.45
CA GLU A 52 2.59 6.73 1.15
C GLU A 52 4.07 6.34 1.28
N LYS A 53 4.82 6.97 2.19
CA LYS A 53 6.25 6.67 2.41
C LYS A 53 6.49 5.23 2.84
N THR A 54 5.63 4.73 3.72
CA THR A 54 5.70 3.35 4.20
C THR A 54 5.35 2.38 3.07
N ILE A 55 4.33 2.68 2.27
CA ILE A 55 3.97 1.87 1.10
C ILE A 55 5.10 1.83 0.07
N ASP A 56 5.72 2.96 -0.24
CA ASP A 56 6.85 3.05 -1.16
C ASP A 56 8.04 2.23 -0.65
N TYR A 57 8.40 2.40 0.63
CA TYR A 57 9.45 1.59 1.26
C TYR A 57 9.15 0.08 1.16
N LEU A 58 7.92 -0.34 1.44
CA LEU A 58 7.52 -1.74 1.32
C LEU A 58 7.58 -2.25 -0.13
N GLY A 59 7.25 -1.40 -1.10
CA GLY A 59 7.38 -1.69 -2.52
C GLY A 59 8.82 -1.90 -2.94
N ASP A 60 9.71 -0.99 -2.55
CA ASP A 60 11.14 -1.03 -2.89
C ASP A 60 11.86 -2.22 -2.22
N ASN A 61 11.45 -2.58 -1.00
CA ASN A 61 12.10 -3.62 -0.19
C ASN A 61 11.31 -4.95 -0.18
N LEU A 62 10.38 -5.15 -1.12
CA LEU A 62 9.42 -6.26 -1.11
C LEU A 62 10.06 -7.65 -0.99
N LEU A 63 11.25 -7.82 -1.58
CA LEU A 63 11.99 -9.09 -1.63
C LEU A 63 12.99 -9.26 -0.48
N GLU A 64 13.48 -8.16 0.09
CA GLU A 64 14.56 -8.14 1.08
C GLU A 64 14.03 -8.02 2.50
N ILE A 65 12.88 -7.35 2.70
CA ILE A 65 12.30 -7.12 4.01
C ILE A 65 12.06 -8.44 4.74
N THR A 66 12.39 -8.48 6.03
CA THR A 66 12.07 -9.57 6.95
C THR A 66 10.72 -9.34 7.64
N ILE A 67 10.15 -10.39 8.23
CA ILE A 67 8.89 -10.27 8.96
C ILE A 67 9.00 -9.35 10.20
N GLU A 68 10.18 -9.29 10.84
CA GLU A 68 10.40 -8.43 12.00
C GLU A 68 10.59 -6.96 11.61
N GLU A 69 11.29 -6.69 10.51
CA GLU A 69 11.36 -5.34 9.93
C GLU A 69 9.98 -4.86 9.48
N LEU A 70 9.18 -5.73 8.85
CA LEU A 70 7.79 -5.41 8.47
C LEU A 70 6.98 -4.98 9.69
N LYS A 71 7.04 -5.74 10.80
CA LYS A 71 6.36 -5.36 12.05
C LYS A 71 6.91 -4.05 12.62
N GLY A 72 8.20 -3.78 12.46
CA GLY A 72 8.87 -2.56 12.91
C GLY A 72 8.39 -1.31 12.18
N VAL A 73 8.25 -1.38 10.85
CA VAL A 73 7.77 -0.25 10.03
C VAL A 73 6.26 -0.03 10.13
N LEU A 74 5.49 -1.06 10.49
CA LEU A 74 4.03 -0.99 10.66
C LEU A 74 3.59 -0.67 12.12
N LYS A 75 4.50 -0.18 12.97
CA LYS A 75 4.16 0.27 14.33
C LYS A 75 3.45 1.62 14.30
#